data_AF-A0A1F3KV77-F1
#
_entry.id   AF-A0A1F3KV77-F1
#
_cell.length_a   1.000
_cell.length_b   1.000
_cell.length_c   1.000
_cell.angle_alpha   90.00
_cell.angle_beta   90.00
_cell.angle_gamma   90.00
#
_symmetry.space_group_name_H-M   'P 1'
#
loop_
_entity.id
_entity.type
_entity.pdbx_description
1 polymer ?
#
loop_
_entity_poly.entity_id
_entity_poly.type
_entity_poly.pdbx_seq_one_letter_code
_entity_poly.pdbx_strand_id
1 'polypeptide(L)'
;MIGSLETLMGESDGLAEALSRNALIQCGAISYNEPILIDEGLKSERTHAFGLKPVIENNSELLSVYPNPAKGYFVAKAILAGQSGVLTLISPTGVTVMEKQIDHSSSVTIPVSHLPAGVYAIRLTENGALKAVMTVTLQ
;
A
#
# COMPACT_ATOMS: atom_id res chain seq x y z
N MET A 1 10.44 -36.75 -28.09
CA MET A 1 10.64 -35.40 -27.53
C MET A 1 9.70 -34.50 -28.32
N ILE A 2 8.55 -34.14 -27.74
CA ILE A 2 7.54 -33.32 -28.44
C ILE A 2 7.95 -31.87 -28.22
N GLY A 3 8.30 -31.15 -29.29
CA GLY A 3 8.62 -29.72 -29.21
C GLY A 3 7.43 -28.94 -28.66
N SER A 4 7.67 -27.99 -27.76
CA SER A 4 6.61 -27.09 -27.26
C SER A 4 6.01 -26.30 -28.42
N LEU A 5 4.69 -26.18 -28.44
CA LEU A 5 3.92 -25.48 -29.48
C LEU A 5 4.43 -24.05 -29.74
N GLU A 6 4.89 -23.38 -28.69
CA GLU A 6 5.48 -22.04 -28.73
C GLU A 6 6.72 -21.96 -29.64
N THR A 7 7.50 -23.03 -29.71
CA THR A 7 8.70 -23.11 -30.56
C THR A 7 8.37 -23.33 -32.04
N LEU A 8 7.22 -23.94 -32.33
CA LEU A 8 6.71 -24.15 -33.69
C LEU A 8 6.00 -22.90 -34.24
N MET A 9 5.36 -22.12 -33.37
CA MET A 9 4.57 -20.93 -33.74
C MET A 9 5.41 -19.66 -33.96
N GLY A 10 6.70 -19.67 -33.62
CA GLY A 10 7.56 -18.49 -33.73
C GLY A 10 8.09 -18.19 -35.14
N GLU A 11 7.94 -19.10 -36.11
CA GLU A 11 8.67 -19.04 -37.39
C GLU A 11 7.83 -18.82 -38.67
N SER A 12 6.50 -18.85 -38.64
CA SER A 12 5.71 -18.49 -39.82
C SER A 12 4.29 -18.03 -39.51
N ASP A 13 3.71 -17.25 -40.42
CA ASP A 13 2.38 -16.64 -40.26
C ASP A 13 1.58 -16.92 -41.55
N GLY A 14 0.77 -17.99 -41.55
CA GLY A 14 0.06 -18.42 -42.76
C GLY A 14 -1.09 -19.42 -42.56
N LEU A 15 -2.04 -19.42 -43.50
CA LEU A 15 -3.25 -20.28 -43.48
C LEU A 15 -2.94 -21.79 -43.46
N ALA A 16 -1.90 -22.22 -44.16
CA ALA A 16 -1.49 -23.62 -44.24
C ALA A 16 -0.99 -24.15 -42.88
N GLU A 17 -0.40 -23.29 -42.06
CA GLU A 17 0.10 -23.64 -40.74
C GLU A 17 -1.04 -23.76 -39.73
N ALA A 18 -2.00 -22.83 -39.77
CA ALA A 18 -3.20 -22.93 -38.93
C ALA A 18 -3.94 -24.25 -39.17
N LEU A 19 -4.02 -24.70 -40.43
CA LEU A 19 -4.61 -25.99 -40.76
C LEU A 19 -3.78 -27.17 -40.25
N SER A 20 -2.46 -27.12 -40.43
CA SER A 20 -1.54 -28.16 -39.94
C SER A 20 -1.58 -28.28 -38.41
N ARG A 21 -1.61 -27.14 -37.70
CA ARG A 21 -1.76 -27.08 -36.25
C ARG A 21 -3.07 -27.71 -35.79
N ASN A 22 -4.19 -27.33 -36.40
CA ASN A 22 -5.50 -27.87 -36.02
C ASN A 22 -5.56 -29.39 -36.22
N ALA A 23 -4.97 -29.89 -37.32
CA ALA A 23 -4.87 -31.34 -37.56
C ALA A 23 -4.01 -32.04 -36.49
N LEU A 24 -2.88 -31.44 -36.09
CA LEU A 24 -1.98 -31.99 -35.08
C LEU A 24 -2.57 -31.97 -33.66
N ILE A 25 -3.35 -30.94 -33.31
CA ILE A 25 -4.11 -30.87 -32.05
C ILE A 25 -5.19 -31.96 -32.07
N GLN A 26 -5.94 -32.08 -33.17
CA GLN A 26 -7.04 -33.03 -33.28
C GLN A 26 -6.59 -34.49 -33.21
N CYS A 27 -5.39 -34.82 -33.72
CA CYS A 27 -4.84 -36.18 -33.62
C CYS A 27 -4.11 -36.44 -32.30
N GLY A 28 -4.05 -35.46 -31.39
CA GLY A 28 -3.40 -35.60 -30.08
C GLY A 28 -1.87 -35.66 -30.13
N ALA A 29 -1.27 -35.33 -31.28
CA ALA A 29 0.19 -35.32 -31.45
C ALA A 29 0.85 -34.14 -30.71
N ILE A 30 0.11 -33.04 -30.54
CA ILE A 30 0.50 -31.89 -29.72
C ILE A 30 -0.59 -31.58 -28.69
N SER A 31 -0.17 -31.26 -27.47
CA SER A 31 -1.07 -30.83 -26.42
C SER A 31 -1.21 -29.31 -26.46
N TYR A 32 -2.41 -28.82 -26.71
CA TYR A 32 -2.73 -27.39 -26.62
C TYR A 32 -3.39 -27.10 -25.28
N ASN A 33 -2.76 -26.24 -24.49
CA ASN A 33 -3.38 -25.66 -23.30
C ASN A 33 -3.59 -24.16 -23.60
N GLU A 34 -4.83 -23.79 -23.88
CA GLU A 34 -5.16 -22.40 -24.20
C GLU A 34 -4.86 -21.50 -23.00
N PRO A 35 -4.04 -20.44 -23.17
CA PRO A 35 -3.80 -19.50 -22.09
C PRO A 35 -5.07 -18.72 -21.80
N ILE A 36 -5.49 -18.71 -20.53
CA ILE A 36 -6.60 -17.88 -20.08
C ILE A 36 -6.09 -16.43 -20.01
N LEU A 37 -6.50 -15.61 -20.98
CA LEU A 37 -6.26 -14.18 -20.97
C LEU A 37 -7.34 -13.52 -20.11
N ILE A 38 -6.97 -13.05 -18.92
CA ILE A 38 -7.83 -12.22 -18.09
C ILE A 38 -7.96 -10.83 -18.72
N ASP A 39 -9.19 -10.36 -18.92
CA ASP A 39 -9.45 -9.00 -19.40
C ASP A 39 -9.19 -8.00 -18.27
N GLU A 40 -8.10 -7.24 -18.38
CA GLU A 40 -7.75 -6.19 -17.42
C GLU A 40 -8.53 -4.88 -17.66
N GLY A 41 -9.46 -4.84 -18.63
CA GLY A 41 -10.38 -3.72 -18.86
C GLY A 41 -9.72 -2.41 -19.29
N LEU A 42 -8.39 -2.38 -19.41
CA LEU A 42 -7.59 -1.24 -19.82
C LEU A 42 -6.56 -1.75 -20.83
N LYS A 43 -6.73 -1.39 -22.10
CA LYS A 43 -5.76 -1.74 -23.13
C LYS A 43 -4.43 -1.02 -22.84
N SER A 44 -3.51 -1.77 -22.23
CA SER A 44 -2.06 -1.60 -22.32
C SER A 44 -1.53 -0.23 -21.90
N GLU A 45 -1.57 0.04 -20.60
CA GLU A 45 -0.51 0.81 -19.96
C GLU A 45 0.03 -0.04 -18.82
N ARG A 46 1.36 -0.21 -18.71
CA ARG A 46 1.93 -0.74 -17.46
C ARG A 46 1.53 0.26 -16.40
N THR A 47 0.62 -0.13 -15.50
CA THR A 47 0.36 0.67 -14.32
C THR A 47 1.66 0.69 -13.55
N HIS A 48 2.45 1.75 -13.73
CA HIS A 48 3.42 2.12 -12.73
C HIS A 48 2.56 2.46 -11.52
N ALA A 49 2.37 1.48 -10.63
CA ALA A 49 2.04 1.78 -9.27
C ALA A 49 3.14 2.75 -8.84
N PHE A 50 2.83 4.05 -8.84
CA PHE A 50 3.65 5.04 -8.17
C PHE A 50 3.97 4.40 -6.84
N GLY A 51 5.26 4.23 -6.55
CA GLY A 51 5.78 3.52 -5.38
C GLY A 51 5.45 4.24 -4.08
N LEU A 52 4.16 4.54 -3.88
CA LEU A 52 3.53 4.84 -2.62
C LEU A 52 3.77 3.59 -1.79
N LYS A 53 4.88 3.60 -1.05
CA LYS A 53 5.06 2.63 0.03
C LYS A 53 3.80 2.74 0.87
N PRO A 54 3.06 1.64 1.08
CA PRO A 54 1.88 1.69 1.91
C PRO A 54 2.30 2.26 3.26
N VAL A 55 1.77 3.42 3.59
CA VAL A 55 1.90 3.95 4.94
C VAL A 55 1.08 2.99 5.78
N ILE A 56 1.75 2.31 6.71
CA ILE A 56 1.10 1.29 7.52
C ILE A 56 0.17 2.02 8.48
N GLU A 57 -1.12 2.03 8.16
CA GLU A 57 -2.18 2.50 9.04
C GLU A 57 -2.23 1.59 10.28
N ASN A 58 -2.25 2.20 11.46
CA ASN A 58 -2.28 1.50 12.76
C ASN A 58 -1.05 0.61 13.04
N ASN A 59 0.14 1.03 12.61
CA ASN A 59 1.37 0.37 13.05
C ASN A 59 1.68 0.68 14.52
N SER A 60 1.13 -0.15 15.42
CA SER A 60 1.34 -0.05 16.87
C SER A 60 2.81 -0.17 17.29
N GLU A 61 3.69 -0.74 16.47
CA GLU A 61 5.13 -0.85 16.77
C GLU A 61 5.83 0.51 16.65
N LEU A 62 5.44 1.32 15.65
CA LEU A 62 6.08 2.62 15.39
C LEU A 62 5.39 3.77 16.11
N LEU A 63 4.06 3.73 16.21
CA LEU A 63 3.27 4.77 16.84
C LEU A 63 2.13 4.12 17.62
N SER A 64 2.07 4.42 18.91
CA SER A 64 1.05 3.95 19.84
C SER A 64 0.39 5.13 20.54
N VAL A 65 -0.93 5.11 20.70
CA VAL A 65 -1.68 6.20 21.31
C VAL A 65 -2.62 5.69 22.38
N TYR A 66 -2.46 6.21 23.61
CA TYR A 66 -3.27 5.81 24.76
C TYR A 66 -3.57 7.00 25.68
N PRO A 67 -4.77 7.10 26.27
CA PRO A 67 -5.95 6.28 25.99
C PRO A 67 -6.60 6.67 24.65
N ASN A 68 -7.27 5.71 24.02
CA ASN A 68 -8.18 5.96 22.90
C ASN A 68 -9.48 5.19 23.18
N PRO A 69 -10.64 5.85 23.38
CA PRO A 69 -10.90 7.29 23.28
C PRO A 69 -10.26 8.16 24.39
N ALA A 70 -9.91 9.40 24.08
CA ALA A 70 -9.31 10.37 25.01
C ALA A 70 -10.28 11.49 25.39
N LYS A 71 -10.29 11.89 26.67
CA LYS A 71 -11.21 12.93 27.22
C LYS A 71 -10.53 14.26 27.60
N GLY A 72 -9.20 14.33 27.56
CA GLY A 72 -8.49 15.54 28.00
C GLY A 72 -7.00 15.54 27.69
N TYR A 73 -6.35 14.39 27.74
CA TYR A 73 -5.01 14.21 27.19
C TYR A 73 -4.88 12.81 26.59
N PHE A 74 -3.94 12.66 25.66
CA PHE A 74 -3.48 11.35 25.23
C PHE A 74 -1.95 11.34 25.19
N VAL A 75 -1.38 10.15 25.35
CA VAL A 75 0.05 9.90 25.25
C VAL A 75 0.32 9.22 23.92
N ALA A 76 1.10 9.88 23.07
CA ALA A 76 1.64 9.29 21.85
C ALA A 76 3.04 8.76 22.14
N LYS A 77 3.21 7.44 22.12
CA LYS A 77 4.51 6.78 22.16
C LYS A 77 4.96 6.54 20.73
N ALA A 78 6.03 7.22 20.33
CA ALA A 78 6.65 7.06 19.03
C ALA A 78 7.99 6.33 19.16
N ILE A 79 8.20 5.31 18.34
CA ILE A 79 9.49 4.62 18.20
C ILE A 79 10.10 5.09 16.88
N LEU A 80 11.22 5.81 16.98
CA LEU A 80 11.96 6.31 15.82
C LEU A 80 13.12 5.37 15.50
N ALA A 81 13.38 5.16 14.21
CA ALA A 81 14.54 4.43 13.73
C ALA A 81 15.77 5.35 13.60
N GLY A 82 15.54 6.66 13.39
CA GLY A 82 16.54 7.72 13.30
C GLY A 82 16.62 8.59 14.56
N GLN A 83 17.24 9.78 14.43
CA GLN A 83 17.48 10.69 15.55
C GLN A 83 16.37 11.72 15.78
N SER A 84 15.66 12.14 14.74
CA SER A 84 14.64 13.18 14.83
C SER A 84 13.42 12.88 13.96
N GLY A 85 12.24 13.20 14.48
CA GLY A 85 10.97 13.04 13.79
C GLY A 85 9.99 14.14 14.18
N VAL A 86 8.90 14.23 13.41
CA VAL A 86 7.84 15.21 13.60
C VAL A 86 6.54 14.49 13.82
N LEU A 87 5.89 14.81 14.93
CA LEU A 87 4.57 14.35 15.29
C LEU A 87 3.55 15.43 14.94
N THR A 88 2.58 15.11 14.09
CA THR A 88 1.59 16.06 13.61
C THR A 88 0.19 15.57 13.95
N LEU A 89 -0.62 16.40 14.60
CA LEU A 89 -2.03 16.14 14.88
C LEU A 89 -2.90 16.90 13.88
N ILE A 90 -3.83 16.19 13.25
CA ILE A 90 -4.67 16.69 12.17
C ILE A 90 -6.13 16.56 12.58
N SER A 91 -6.88 17.65 12.41
CA SER A 91 -8.32 17.73 12.69
C SER A 91 -9.15 16.89 11.71
N PRO A 92 -10.44 16.63 12.03
CA PRO A 92 -11.38 16.06 11.07
C PRO A 92 -11.50 16.86 9.77
N THR A 93 -11.23 18.17 9.82
CA THR A 93 -11.23 19.07 8.66
C THR A 93 -9.94 19.04 7.85
N GLY A 94 -8.95 18.23 8.25
CA GLY A 94 -7.66 18.11 7.56
C GLY A 94 -6.64 19.20 7.92
N VAL A 95 -6.95 20.06 8.90
CA VAL A 95 -6.06 21.14 9.35
C VAL A 95 -5.09 20.60 10.40
N THR A 96 -3.80 20.94 10.28
CA THR A 96 -2.80 20.65 11.31
C THR A 96 -3.07 21.50 12.55
N VAL A 97 -3.40 20.83 13.66
CA VAL A 97 -3.72 21.46 14.94
C VAL A 97 -2.48 21.56 15.83
N MET A 98 -1.57 20.60 15.71
CA MET A 98 -0.34 20.56 16.50
C MET A 98 0.77 19.93 15.66
N GLU A 99 1.96 20.49 15.82
CA GLU A 99 3.19 19.91 15.29
C GLU A 99 4.24 19.95 16.40
N LYS A 100 4.86 18.81 16.67
CA LYS A 100 5.88 18.67 17.71
C LYS A 100 7.05 17.86 17.19
N GLN A 101 8.25 18.45 17.24
CA GLN A 101 9.48 17.72 17.00
C GLN A 101 9.79 16.82 18.21
N ILE A 102 10.21 15.59 17.91
CA ILE A 102 10.60 14.57 18.87
C ILE A 102 12.00 14.07 18.52
N ASP A 103 12.86 14.08 19.52
CA ASP A 103 14.22 13.56 19.42
C ASP A 103 14.25 12.19 20.08
N HIS A 104 14.72 11.18 19.34
CA HIS A 104 14.71 9.78 19.72
C HIS A 104 13.30 9.21 20.06
N SER A 105 13.27 7.89 20.32
CA SER A 105 12.06 7.20 20.79
C SER A 105 11.57 7.78 22.10
N SER A 106 10.44 8.48 22.06
CA SER A 106 9.91 9.25 23.19
C SER A 106 8.39 9.15 23.28
N SER A 107 7.88 9.42 24.47
CA SER A 107 6.44 9.50 24.74
C SER A 107 6.06 10.96 24.95
N VAL A 108 5.11 11.46 24.18
CA VAL A 108 4.64 12.83 24.26
C VAL A 108 3.21 12.85 24.78
N THR A 109 3.00 13.55 25.88
CA THR A 109 1.65 13.83 26.41
C THR A 109 1.09 15.06 25.73
N ILE A 110 -0.04 14.91 25.06
CA ILE A 110 -0.70 15.96 24.28
C ILE A 110 -2.01 16.33 24.98
N PRO A 111 -2.13 17.56 25.51
CA PRO A 111 -3.38 18.04 26.06
C PRO A 111 -4.37 18.34 24.94
N VAL A 112 -5.54 17.73 24.99
CA VAL A 112 -6.62 17.85 23.98
C VAL A 112 -7.90 18.44 24.55
N SER A 113 -7.93 18.86 25.82
CA SER A 113 -9.12 19.46 26.46
C SER A 113 -9.67 20.72 25.77
N HIS A 114 -8.88 21.36 24.91
CA HIS A 114 -9.27 22.56 24.16
C HIS A 114 -9.81 22.25 22.76
N LEU A 115 -9.80 20.97 22.35
CA LEU A 115 -10.25 20.52 21.04
C LEU A 115 -11.68 19.98 21.10
N PRO A 116 -12.50 20.22 20.07
CA PRO A 116 -13.84 19.64 20.01
C PRO A 116 -13.76 18.11 19.88
N ALA A 117 -14.81 17.44 20.39
CA ALA A 117 -14.95 16.00 20.24
C ALA A 117 -15.01 15.60 18.75
N GLY A 118 -14.33 14.51 18.39
CA GLY A 118 -14.17 14.09 17.00
C GLY A 118 -13.03 13.11 16.79
N VAL A 119 -12.84 12.67 15.54
CA VAL A 119 -11.74 11.76 15.16
C VAL A 119 -10.59 12.57 14.59
N TYR A 120 -9.44 12.47 15.23
CA TYR A 120 -8.22 13.15 14.83
C TYR A 120 -7.21 12.13 14.31
N ALA A 121 -6.39 12.52 13.34
CA ALA A 121 -5.30 11.70 12.85
C ALA A 121 -3.98 12.22 13.41
N ILE A 122 -3.20 11.33 14.03
CA ILE A 122 -1.83 11.62 14.42
C ILE A 122 -0.88 10.96 13.41
N ARG A 123 0.10 11.72 12.95
CA ARG A 123 1.08 11.30 11.95
C ARG A 123 2.47 11.39 12.53
N LEU A 124 3.29 10.37 12.25
CA LEU A 124 4.71 10.37 12.54
C LEU A 124 5.49 10.47 11.23
N THR A 125 6.23 11.54 11.07
CA THR A 125 7.09 11.81 9.91
C THR A 125 8.55 11.76 10.34
N GLU A 126 9.38 11.00 9.63
CA GLU A 126 10.82 10.89 9.89
C GLU A 126 11.57 11.14 8.58
N ASN A 127 12.57 12.03 8.60
CA ASN A 127 13.35 12.42 7.41
C ASN A 127 12.46 12.83 6.20
N GLY A 128 11.34 13.50 6.46
CA GLY A 128 10.37 13.92 5.44
C GLY A 128 9.47 12.81 4.90
N ALA A 129 9.64 11.56 5.36
CA ALA A 129 8.80 10.44 4.97
C ALA A 129 7.78 10.11 6.08
N LEU A 130 6.50 9.96 5.70
CA LEU A 130 5.45 9.50 6.60
C LEU A 130 5.68 8.03 6.95
N LYS A 131 5.83 7.72 8.25
CA LYS A 131 6.13 6.37 8.74
C LYS A 131 4.91 5.65 9.28
N ALA A 132 4.10 6.36 10.05
CA ALA A 132 2.91 5.79 10.69
C ALA A 132 1.82 6.83 10.82
N VAL A 133 0.58 6.35 10.76
CA VAL A 133 -0.63 7.15 11.02
C VAL A 133 -1.50 6.36 11.98
N MET A 134 -2.03 7.03 12.99
CA MET A 134 -3.02 6.48 13.90
C MET A 134 -4.19 7.44 14.04
N THR A 135 -5.40 6.91 14.15
CA THR A 135 -6.58 7.69 14.51
C THR A 135 -6.81 7.69 16.01
N VAL A 136 -7.07 8.85 16.59
CA VAL A 136 -7.49 9.00 17.98
C VAL A 136 -8.89 9.59 18.02
N THR A 137 -9.75 9.02 18.86
CA THR A 137 -11.11 9.52 19.09
C THR A 137 -11.12 10.39 20.34
N LEU A 138 -11.53 11.65 20.20
CA LEU A 138 -11.72 12.58 21.30
C LEU A 138 -13.20 12.64 21.70
N GLN A 139 -13.48 12.62 23.01
CA GLN A 139 -14.83 12.68 23.61
C GLN A 139 -15.00 13.86 24.54
#